data_AF-A0A7C6L5R7-F1
#
_entry.id   AF-A0A7C6L5R7-F1
#
_cell.length_a   1.000
_cell.length_b   1.000
_cell.length_c   1.000
_cell.angle_alpha   90.00
_cell.angle_beta   90.00
_cell.angle_gamma   90.00
#
_symmetry.space_group_name_H-M   'P 1'
#
loop_
_entity.id
_entity.type
_entity.pdbx_description
1 polymer ?
#
loop_
_entity_poly.entity_id
_entity_poly.type
_entity_poly.pdbx_seq_one_letter_code
_entity_poly.pdbx_strand_id
1 'polypeptide(L)'
;MSTEILGIIVIFVLSVILAIPLGKYITKVYAGSKTLLDPVFNPVERLFYRVSGIDPDKEMNWKQHLVALLTINLIWFLLSMLILMTMGSLPLNPDHNPGMPPDLAFNTAISFVVNCNLQHYSGETGISYLGQMWLMFLQFVSAGTGMAAAVVVFRAFGDKTTTQLGNFYNYLVKSCVRILLPISLLIALVLVFEGTPMTFEGKDSITTLQGDPIEVSGGPAAAFIAIKHVGTNGGGFFGANSAHPFENPSYLTNMVEMFAQLVIPIAMIFAFGYFTGRKRLSRMIFGVMTVGFLFLVVPNIIMEMKGNPAISAMGIDNSLGAMEGKETRIGAAASGFWSIVTTVISTGSVNAMHDSTMPLSGMNQLLAMMANSFYGGVGVGILNFLIFIVLAVFISGLMIGRTPEFLGKKIEAR
;
A
#
# COMPACT_ATOMS: atom_id res chain seq x y z
N MET A 1 15.65 -13.41 18.57
CA MET A 1 15.34 -14.41 17.51
C MET A 1 13.99 -15.12 17.67
N SER A 2 13.72 -15.92 18.72
CA SER A 2 12.43 -16.66 18.80
C SER A 2 11.19 -15.75 18.94
N THR A 3 11.36 -14.60 19.57
CA THR A 3 10.30 -13.59 19.76
C THR A 3 9.90 -12.88 18.46
N GLU A 4 10.86 -12.59 17.57
CA GLU A 4 10.59 -11.96 16.27
C GLU A 4 9.73 -12.87 15.37
N ILE A 5 10.06 -14.17 15.32
CA ILE A 5 9.29 -15.16 14.56
C ILE A 5 7.86 -15.24 15.09
N LEU A 6 7.69 -15.24 16.42
CA LEU A 6 6.36 -15.22 17.02
C LEU A 6 5.59 -13.95 16.63
N GLY A 7 6.24 -12.78 16.66
CA GLY A 7 5.65 -11.52 16.20
C GLY A 7 5.18 -11.58 14.74
N ILE A 8 6.01 -12.12 13.86
CA ILE A 8 5.69 -12.33 12.43
C ILE A 8 4.47 -13.25 12.27
N ILE A 9 4.42 -14.38 12.97
CA ILE A 9 3.29 -15.32 12.88
C ILE A 9 2.02 -14.66 13.40
N VAL A 10 2.09 -14.01 14.57
CA VAL A 10 0.94 -13.33 15.18
C VAL A 10 0.40 -12.27 14.25
N ILE A 11 1.24 -11.40 13.68
CA ILE A 11 0.76 -10.29 12.84
C ILE A 11 0.18 -10.77 11.52
N PHE A 12 0.77 -11.80 10.91
CA PHE A 12 0.23 -12.38 9.68
C PHE A 12 -1.13 -13.04 9.94
N VAL A 13 -1.24 -13.88 10.98
CA VAL A 13 -2.51 -14.55 11.35
C VAL A 13 -3.58 -13.53 11.72
N LEU A 14 -3.23 -12.51 12.52
CA LEU A 14 -4.15 -11.44 12.90
C LEU A 14 -4.65 -10.65 11.68
N SER A 15 -3.75 -10.33 10.74
CA SER A 15 -4.12 -9.66 9.48
C SER A 15 -5.11 -10.49 8.68
N VAL A 16 -4.90 -11.80 8.55
CA VAL A 16 -5.84 -12.70 7.86
C VAL A 16 -7.19 -12.76 8.57
N ILE A 17 -7.19 -12.91 9.90
CA ILE A 17 -8.42 -12.98 10.70
C ILE A 17 -9.25 -11.71 10.54
N LEU A 18 -8.63 -10.53 10.59
CA LEU A 18 -9.29 -9.23 10.47
C LEU A 18 -9.66 -8.87 9.03
N ALA A 19 -8.92 -9.36 8.05
CA ALA A 19 -9.23 -9.18 6.63
C ALA A 19 -10.55 -9.87 6.23
N ILE A 20 -10.95 -10.96 6.89
CA ILE A 20 -12.23 -11.65 6.61
C ILE A 20 -13.47 -10.78 6.92
N PRO A 21 -13.66 -10.23 8.14
CA PRO A 21 -14.76 -9.32 8.43
C PRO A 21 -14.62 -7.99 7.69
N LEU A 22 -13.38 -7.47 7.51
CA LEU A 22 -13.16 -6.28 6.70
C LEU A 22 -13.64 -6.50 5.26
N GLY A 23 -13.32 -7.63 4.64
CA GLY A 23 -13.79 -7.98 3.30
C GLY A 23 -15.32 -7.98 3.19
N LYS A 24 -16.03 -8.47 4.23
CA LYS A 24 -17.51 -8.38 4.28
C LYS A 24 -18.00 -6.94 4.36
N TYR A 25 -17.33 -6.10 5.17
CA TYR A 25 -17.68 -4.69 5.30
C TYR A 25 -17.44 -3.95 3.98
N ILE A 26 -16.29 -4.15 3.34
CA ILE A 26 -15.96 -3.60 2.02
C ILE A 26 -17.04 -3.96 0.99
N THR A 27 -17.46 -5.22 0.95
CA THR A 27 -18.58 -5.64 0.08
C THR A 27 -19.86 -4.87 0.37
N LYS A 28 -20.25 -4.69 1.65
CA LYS A 28 -21.46 -3.93 2.01
C LYS A 28 -21.37 -2.47 1.58
N VAL A 29 -20.22 -1.82 1.78
CA VAL A 29 -19.97 -0.43 1.40
C VAL A 29 -20.19 -0.22 -0.11
N TYR A 30 -19.58 -1.07 -0.93
CA TYR A 30 -19.69 -0.96 -2.38
C TYR A 30 -21.02 -1.44 -2.94
N ALA A 31 -21.68 -2.41 -2.29
CA ALA A 31 -23.03 -2.85 -2.65
C ALA A 31 -24.13 -1.86 -2.21
N GLY A 32 -23.80 -0.78 -1.49
CA GLY A 32 -24.79 0.17 -0.98
C GLY A 32 -25.69 -0.39 0.14
N SER A 33 -25.25 -1.47 0.79
CA SER A 33 -25.97 -2.05 1.93
C SER A 33 -25.79 -1.20 3.19
N LYS A 34 -26.78 -1.20 4.09
CA LYS A 34 -26.69 -0.48 5.36
C LYS A 34 -25.50 -0.96 6.20
N THR A 35 -24.71 -0.02 6.71
CA THR A 35 -23.60 -0.27 7.63
C THR A 35 -23.78 0.50 8.94
N LEU A 36 -23.13 0.04 10.01
CA LEU A 36 -23.20 0.71 11.32
C LEU A 36 -22.60 2.12 11.31
N LEU A 37 -21.70 2.40 10.36
CA LEU A 37 -20.97 3.66 10.26
C LEU A 37 -21.66 4.65 9.29
N ASP A 38 -22.80 4.28 8.72
CA ASP A 38 -23.59 5.13 7.83
C ASP A 38 -23.95 6.50 8.44
N PRO A 39 -24.37 6.61 9.72
CA PRO A 39 -24.72 7.91 10.29
C PRO A 39 -23.55 8.89 10.33
N VAL A 40 -22.32 8.38 10.44
CA VAL A 40 -21.09 9.18 10.51
C VAL A 40 -20.59 9.54 9.11
N PHE A 41 -20.57 8.57 8.17
CA PHE A 41 -19.97 8.79 6.86
C PHE A 41 -20.93 9.34 5.80
N ASN A 42 -22.23 9.07 5.89
CA ASN A 42 -23.19 9.60 4.90
C ASN A 42 -23.15 11.14 4.79
N PRO A 43 -23.08 11.92 5.88
CA PRO A 43 -22.97 13.38 5.79
C PRO A 43 -21.70 13.83 5.07
N VAL A 44 -20.57 13.18 5.37
CA VAL A 44 -19.26 13.48 4.76
C VAL A 44 -19.28 13.18 3.26
N GLU A 45 -19.81 12.02 2.87
CA GLU A 45 -19.95 11.64 1.46
C GLU A 45 -20.88 12.60 0.70
N ARG A 46 -22.02 12.96 1.29
CA ARG A 46 -22.94 13.94 0.70
C ARG A 46 -22.30 15.30 0.51
N LEU A 47 -21.42 15.72 1.42
CA LEU A 47 -20.66 16.96 1.26
C LEU A 47 -19.76 16.88 0.02
N PHE A 48 -18.97 15.82 -0.12
CA PHE A 48 -18.13 15.62 -1.30
C PHE A 48 -18.96 15.55 -2.59
N TYR A 49 -20.04 14.78 -2.60
CA TYR A 49 -20.91 14.68 -3.77
C TYR A 49 -21.53 16.03 -4.14
N ARG A 50 -22.00 16.81 -3.17
CA ARG A 50 -22.60 18.12 -3.41
C ARG A 50 -21.59 19.15 -3.90
N VAL A 51 -20.42 19.25 -3.27
CA VAL A 51 -19.38 20.23 -3.63
C VAL A 51 -18.80 19.92 -5.00
N SER A 52 -18.63 18.64 -5.33
CA SER A 52 -18.08 18.22 -6.62
C SER A 52 -19.14 18.06 -7.72
N GLY A 53 -20.44 18.26 -7.42
CA GLY A 53 -21.52 18.04 -8.39
C GLY A 53 -21.64 16.59 -8.87
N ILE A 54 -21.18 15.62 -8.08
CA ILE A 54 -21.23 14.20 -8.39
C ILE A 54 -22.63 13.68 -8.04
N ASP A 55 -23.32 13.14 -9.03
CA ASP A 55 -24.49 12.28 -8.80
C ASP A 55 -24.01 10.83 -8.57
N PRO A 56 -24.12 10.28 -7.34
CA PRO A 56 -23.61 8.95 -7.02
C PRO A 56 -24.45 7.81 -7.60
N ASP A 57 -25.70 8.09 -8.00
CA ASP A 57 -26.66 7.10 -8.52
C ASP A 57 -26.61 6.99 -10.05
N LYS A 58 -25.98 7.97 -10.71
CA LYS A 58 -25.73 7.93 -12.15
C LYS A 58 -24.73 6.82 -12.50
N GLU A 59 -25.24 5.72 -13.06
CA GLU A 59 -24.38 4.61 -13.49
C GLU A 59 -23.56 4.95 -14.75
N MET A 60 -22.42 4.26 -14.85
CA MET A 60 -21.40 4.41 -15.88
C MET A 60 -21.09 3.05 -16.51
N ASN A 61 -20.81 3.06 -17.81
CA ASN A 61 -20.21 1.93 -18.50
C ASN A 61 -18.68 1.93 -18.37
N TRP A 62 -18.03 0.84 -18.80
CA TRP A 62 -16.58 0.68 -18.66
C TRP A 62 -15.76 1.79 -19.32
N LYS A 63 -16.21 2.34 -20.46
CA LYS A 63 -15.52 3.45 -21.15
C LYS A 63 -15.61 4.73 -20.33
N GLN A 64 -16.78 5.02 -19.78
CA GLN A 64 -16.99 6.19 -18.91
C GLN A 64 -16.16 6.07 -17.62
N HIS A 65 -16.10 4.87 -17.02
CA HIS A 65 -15.20 4.60 -15.90
C HIS A 65 -13.73 4.87 -16.25
N LEU A 66 -13.26 4.36 -17.40
CA LEU A 66 -11.88 4.55 -17.84
C LEU A 66 -11.56 6.02 -18.10
N VAL A 67 -12.44 6.75 -18.78
CA VAL A 67 -12.27 8.20 -19.02
C VAL A 67 -12.23 8.96 -17.69
N ALA A 68 -13.17 8.70 -16.77
CA ALA A 68 -13.18 9.36 -15.46
C ALA A 68 -11.89 9.10 -14.67
N LEU A 69 -11.43 7.84 -14.65
CA LEU A 69 -10.18 7.44 -13.99
C LEU A 69 -8.97 8.15 -14.60
N LEU A 70 -8.83 8.15 -15.93
CA LEU A 70 -7.67 8.78 -16.59
C LEU A 70 -7.68 10.30 -16.47
N THR A 71 -8.84 10.93 -16.62
CA THR A 71 -8.97 12.39 -16.54
C THR A 71 -8.65 12.91 -15.14
N ILE A 72 -9.15 12.27 -14.07
CA ILE A 72 -8.88 12.77 -12.71
C ILE A 72 -7.41 12.61 -12.33
N ASN A 73 -6.78 11.50 -12.71
CA ASN A 73 -5.35 11.27 -12.45
C ASN A 73 -4.47 12.25 -13.24
N LEU A 74 -4.84 12.60 -14.47
CA LEU A 74 -4.14 13.64 -15.24
C LEU A 74 -4.22 15.01 -14.55
N ILE A 75 -5.39 15.37 -14.00
CA ILE A 75 -5.55 16.63 -13.26
C ILE A 75 -4.64 16.64 -12.02
N TRP A 76 -4.63 15.57 -11.23
CA TRP A 76 -3.76 15.47 -10.06
C TRP A 76 -2.28 15.50 -10.44
N PHE A 77 -1.89 14.85 -11.53
CA PHE A 77 -0.52 14.94 -12.04
C PHE A 77 -0.12 16.39 -12.34
N LEU A 78 -0.95 17.15 -13.09
CA LEU A 78 -0.67 18.55 -13.41
C LEU A 78 -0.62 19.44 -12.16
N LEU A 79 -1.52 19.23 -11.20
CA LEU A 79 -1.50 19.96 -9.93
C LEU A 79 -0.25 19.61 -9.09
N SER A 80 0.18 18.35 -9.14
CA SER A 80 1.42 17.90 -8.48
C SER A 80 2.65 18.59 -9.05
N MET A 81 2.74 18.69 -10.37
CA MET A 81 3.82 19.43 -11.04
C MET A 81 3.86 20.88 -10.54
N LEU A 82 2.71 21.55 -10.52
CA LEU A 82 2.62 22.94 -10.05
C LEU A 82 3.07 23.07 -8.59
N ILE A 83 2.52 22.25 -7.69
CA ILE A 83 2.81 22.32 -6.25
C ILE A 83 4.29 22.01 -5.99
N LEU A 84 4.82 20.90 -6.51
CA LEU A 84 6.19 20.47 -6.24
C LEU A 84 7.24 21.44 -6.80
N MET A 85 6.98 22.06 -7.95
CA MET A 85 7.89 23.06 -8.53
C MET A 85 7.82 24.41 -7.82
N THR A 86 6.70 24.75 -7.18
CA THR A 86 6.48 26.07 -6.56
C THR A 86 6.48 26.05 -5.03
N MET A 87 6.63 24.88 -4.40
CA MET A 87 6.50 24.71 -2.95
C MET A 87 7.45 25.56 -2.11
N GLY A 88 8.58 26.01 -2.68
CA GLY A 88 9.49 26.94 -2.02
C GLY A 88 8.84 28.28 -1.64
N SER A 89 7.82 28.70 -2.39
CA SER A 89 7.08 29.96 -2.16
C SER A 89 5.71 29.75 -1.50
N LEU A 90 5.32 28.50 -1.25
CA LEU A 90 4.02 28.16 -0.67
C LEU A 90 4.10 28.11 0.88
N PRO A 91 2.97 28.26 1.60
CA PRO A 91 2.94 28.16 3.05
C PRO A 91 3.30 26.75 3.56
N LEU A 92 3.46 26.61 4.88
CA LEU A 92 3.87 25.36 5.54
C LEU A 92 5.24 24.86 5.03
N ASN A 93 6.21 25.78 5.01
CA ASN A 93 7.60 25.52 4.66
C ASN A 93 8.54 26.16 5.69
N PRO A 94 8.52 25.72 6.96
CA PRO A 94 9.31 26.33 8.03
C PRO A 94 10.82 26.25 7.77
N ASP A 95 11.26 25.20 7.06
CA ASP A 95 12.68 24.94 6.75
C ASP A 95 13.13 25.56 5.42
N HIS A 96 12.26 26.33 4.74
CA HIS A 96 12.54 26.96 3.45
C HIS A 96 13.04 25.99 2.36
N ASN A 97 12.51 24.76 2.34
CA ASN A 97 12.85 23.76 1.32
C ASN A 97 12.50 24.30 -0.09
N PRO A 98 13.41 24.19 -1.07
CA PRO A 98 13.22 24.76 -2.40
C PRO A 98 12.16 24.00 -3.21
N GLY A 99 11.68 24.61 -4.30
CA GLY A 99 10.90 23.88 -5.30
C GLY A 99 11.74 22.83 -6.02
N MET A 100 11.12 21.71 -6.42
CA MET A 100 11.78 20.66 -7.20
C MET A 100 12.07 21.13 -8.63
N PRO A 101 13.20 20.74 -9.23
CA PRO A 101 13.40 20.92 -10.67
C PRO A 101 12.36 20.09 -11.46
N PRO A 102 12.05 20.47 -12.72
CA PRO A 102 10.92 19.90 -13.47
C PRO A 102 10.99 18.37 -13.64
N ASP A 103 12.17 17.80 -13.81
CA ASP A 103 12.42 16.37 -13.97
C ASP A 103 12.15 15.59 -12.67
N LEU A 104 12.61 16.09 -11.52
CA LEU A 104 12.32 15.50 -10.22
C LEU A 104 10.85 15.65 -9.84
N ALA A 105 10.25 16.81 -10.13
CA ALA A 105 8.83 17.04 -9.94
C ALA A 105 7.99 16.07 -10.78
N PHE A 106 8.38 15.85 -12.04
CA PHE A 106 7.73 14.87 -12.93
C PHE A 106 7.81 13.46 -12.37
N ASN A 107 9.01 13.01 -12.01
CA ASN A 107 9.22 11.68 -11.44
C ASN A 107 8.39 11.49 -10.16
N THR A 108 8.43 12.46 -9.24
CA THR A 108 7.69 12.40 -7.97
C THR A 108 6.18 12.44 -8.20
N ALA A 109 5.68 13.33 -9.07
CA ALA A 109 4.27 13.44 -9.38
C ALA A 109 3.70 12.16 -9.97
N ILE A 110 4.33 11.62 -11.03
CA ILE A 110 3.82 10.40 -11.67
C ILE A 110 3.90 9.22 -10.71
N SER A 111 4.99 9.12 -9.95
CA SER A 111 5.24 8.07 -8.97
C SER A 111 4.13 7.95 -7.92
N PHE A 112 3.68 9.08 -7.36
CA PHE A 112 2.59 9.09 -6.38
C PHE A 112 1.21 8.91 -7.03
N VAL A 113 0.98 9.44 -8.23
CA VAL A 113 -0.29 9.25 -8.97
C VAL A 113 -0.49 7.78 -9.36
N VAL A 114 0.57 7.06 -9.72
CA VAL A 114 0.50 5.63 -10.08
C VAL A 114 0.64 4.68 -8.89
N ASN A 115 0.57 5.19 -7.65
CA ASN A 115 0.64 4.40 -6.42
C ASN A 115 1.97 3.61 -6.25
N CYS A 116 3.07 4.14 -6.81
CA CYS A 116 4.38 3.51 -6.75
C CYS A 116 5.29 4.15 -5.70
N ASN A 117 5.23 5.48 -5.60
CA ASN A 117 5.98 6.29 -4.65
C ASN A 117 7.49 6.00 -4.60
N LEU A 118 8.09 5.68 -5.75
CA LEU A 118 9.51 5.86 -5.99
C LEU A 118 9.97 7.28 -5.61
N GLN A 119 11.09 7.38 -4.91
CA GLN A 119 11.66 8.63 -4.40
C GLN A 119 13.13 8.75 -4.84
N HIS A 120 13.45 9.85 -5.53
CA HIS A 120 14.83 10.29 -5.83
C HIS A 120 15.20 11.54 -5.03
N TYR A 121 14.61 11.69 -3.85
CA TYR A 121 14.80 12.80 -2.93
C TYR A 121 14.73 12.29 -1.50
N SER A 122 15.29 13.06 -0.55
CA SER A 122 15.07 12.85 0.88
C SER A 122 13.93 13.74 1.34
N GLY A 123 12.93 13.20 2.04
CA GLY A 123 11.72 13.96 2.36
C GLY A 123 11.96 15.12 3.35
N GLU A 124 12.97 15.02 4.19
CA GLU A 124 13.32 16.02 5.21
C GLU A 124 14.11 17.24 4.69
N THR A 125 14.62 17.16 3.46
CA THR A 125 15.39 18.24 2.82
C THR A 125 14.86 18.61 1.43
N GLY A 126 14.11 17.71 0.80
CA GLY A 126 13.67 17.84 -0.58
C GLY A 126 12.22 18.29 -0.76
N ILE A 127 11.42 18.40 0.30
CA ILE A 127 9.99 18.72 0.18
C ILE A 127 9.46 19.52 1.39
N SER A 128 8.58 20.49 1.16
CA SER A 128 7.92 21.25 2.23
C SER A 128 6.78 20.45 2.88
N TYR A 129 6.26 20.90 4.04
CA TYR A 129 5.12 20.21 4.66
C TYR A 129 3.86 20.30 3.82
N LEU A 130 3.63 21.40 3.09
CA LEU A 130 2.54 21.45 2.12
C LEU A 130 2.73 20.43 0.99
N GLY A 131 3.97 20.28 0.50
CA GLY A 131 4.30 19.25 -0.49
C GLY A 131 4.00 17.86 0.05
N GLN A 132 4.41 17.55 1.28
CA GLN A 132 4.11 16.28 1.95
C GLN A 132 2.60 16.06 2.13
N MET A 133 1.85 17.09 2.50
CA MET A 133 0.38 16.98 2.60
C MET A 133 -0.28 16.71 1.24
N TRP A 134 0.23 17.31 0.16
CA TRP A 134 -0.24 17.02 -1.19
C TRP A 134 0.08 15.58 -1.61
N LEU A 135 1.29 15.11 -1.33
CA LEU A 135 1.69 13.72 -1.58
C LEU A 135 0.87 12.73 -0.73
N MET A 136 0.55 13.06 0.52
CA MET A 136 -0.37 12.29 1.37
C MET A 136 -1.77 12.22 0.75
N PHE A 137 -2.28 13.33 0.20
CA PHE A 137 -3.53 13.33 -0.55
C PHE A 137 -3.48 12.35 -1.73
N LEU A 138 -2.39 12.38 -2.52
CA LEU A 138 -2.20 11.46 -3.63
C LEU A 138 -2.25 10.00 -3.17
N GLN A 139 -1.59 9.67 -2.05
CA GLN A 139 -1.60 8.32 -1.47
C GLN A 139 -3.01 7.80 -1.13
N PHE A 140 -3.93 8.68 -0.72
CA PHE A 140 -5.33 8.31 -0.53
C PHE A 140 -6.04 8.03 -1.85
N VAL A 141 -5.89 8.93 -2.82
CA VAL A 141 -6.68 8.87 -4.05
C VAL A 141 -6.15 7.88 -5.07
N SER A 142 -4.84 7.60 -5.10
CA SER A 142 -4.22 6.53 -5.89
C SER A 142 -4.70 5.17 -5.41
N ALA A 143 -4.65 4.92 -4.10
CA ALA A 143 -5.17 3.71 -3.47
C ALA A 143 -6.69 3.58 -3.69
N GLY A 144 -7.44 4.66 -3.50
CA GLY A 144 -8.87 4.71 -3.73
C GLY A 144 -9.27 4.42 -5.18
N THR A 145 -8.44 4.85 -6.14
CA THR A 145 -8.59 4.57 -7.57
C THR A 145 -8.40 3.09 -7.86
N GLY A 146 -7.37 2.45 -7.29
CA GLY A 146 -7.14 1.00 -7.41
C GLY A 146 -8.30 0.17 -6.88
N MET A 147 -8.84 0.54 -5.71
CA MET A 147 -10.04 -0.11 -5.15
C MET A 147 -11.29 0.12 -6.00
N ALA A 148 -11.50 1.34 -6.50
CA ALA A 148 -12.63 1.66 -7.37
C ALA A 148 -12.60 0.84 -8.66
N ALA A 149 -11.43 0.71 -9.29
CA ALA A 149 -11.24 -0.13 -10.47
C ALA A 149 -11.53 -1.62 -10.18
N ALA A 150 -11.09 -2.13 -9.03
CA ALA A 150 -11.36 -3.51 -8.63
C ALA A 150 -12.86 -3.80 -8.49
N VAL A 151 -13.61 -2.89 -7.87
CA VAL A 151 -15.06 -3.04 -7.66
C VAL A 151 -15.85 -3.01 -8.97
N VAL A 152 -15.43 -2.20 -9.93
CA VAL A 152 -16.02 -2.18 -11.28
C VAL A 152 -15.92 -3.58 -11.92
N VAL A 153 -14.76 -4.22 -11.79
CA VAL A 153 -14.54 -5.59 -12.28
C VAL A 153 -15.34 -6.61 -11.46
N PHE A 154 -15.45 -6.45 -10.15
CA PHE A 154 -16.28 -7.32 -9.31
C PHE A 154 -17.74 -7.30 -9.74
N ARG A 155 -18.29 -6.12 -10.07
CA ARG A 155 -19.64 -5.99 -10.63
C ARG A 155 -19.77 -6.65 -12.00
N ALA A 156 -18.75 -6.54 -12.85
CA ALA A 156 -18.74 -7.21 -14.16
C ALA A 156 -18.78 -8.74 -14.03
N PHE A 157 -18.20 -9.31 -12.97
CA PHE A 157 -18.26 -10.75 -12.64
C PHE A 157 -19.51 -11.19 -11.85
N GLY A 158 -20.44 -10.28 -11.57
CA GLY A 158 -21.72 -10.63 -10.93
C GLY A 158 -22.64 -11.51 -11.79
N ASP A 159 -23.71 -12.02 -11.16
CA ASP A 159 -24.63 -13.00 -11.74
C ASP A 159 -25.41 -12.51 -12.97
N LYS A 160 -25.59 -11.19 -13.14
CA LYS A 160 -26.30 -10.61 -14.27
C LYS A 160 -25.33 -9.89 -15.19
N THR A 161 -25.38 -10.20 -16.49
CA THR A 161 -24.69 -9.41 -17.52
C THR A 161 -25.27 -8.01 -17.54
N THR A 162 -24.44 -7.01 -17.23
CA THR A 162 -24.82 -5.59 -17.21
C THR A 162 -23.75 -4.76 -17.88
N THR A 163 -24.17 -3.72 -18.59
CA THR A 163 -23.28 -2.67 -19.12
C THR A 163 -23.08 -1.53 -18.12
N GLN A 164 -23.87 -1.50 -17.05
CA GLN A 164 -23.82 -0.50 -16.00
C GLN A 164 -23.07 -1.04 -14.78
N LEU A 165 -21.93 -0.44 -14.48
CA LEU A 165 -20.97 -0.91 -13.48
C LEU A 165 -20.95 -0.02 -12.23
N GLY A 166 -21.98 0.80 -12.05
CA GLY A 166 -22.08 1.83 -11.01
C GLY A 166 -21.31 3.09 -11.37
N ASN A 167 -20.75 3.79 -10.40
CA ASN A 167 -20.17 5.11 -10.61
C ASN A 167 -18.74 5.17 -10.05
N PHE A 168 -17.78 5.58 -10.89
CA PHE A 168 -16.37 5.64 -10.52
C PHE A 168 -16.13 6.54 -9.31
N TYR A 169 -16.67 7.75 -9.34
CA TYR A 169 -16.47 8.74 -8.27
C TYR A 169 -17.12 8.31 -6.96
N ASN A 170 -18.28 7.64 -7.03
CA ASN A 170 -18.92 7.06 -5.86
C ASN A 170 -18.00 6.03 -5.18
N TYR A 171 -17.44 5.10 -5.96
CA TYR A 171 -16.50 4.11 -5.43
C TYR A 171 -15.23 4.74 -4.89
N LEU A 172 -14.64 5.71 -5.60
CA LEU A 172 -13.44 6.43 -5.16
C LEU A 172 -13.67 7.11 -3.80
N VAL A 173 -14.75 7.89 -3.66
CA VAL A 173 -15.08 8.58 -2.41
C VAL A 173 -15.30 7.59 -1.28
N LYS A 174 -16.03 6.50 -1.52
CA LYS A 174 -16.26 5.44 -0.51
C LYS A 174 -14.97 4.74 -0.10
N SER A 175 -14.07 4.46 -1.05
CA SER A 175 -12.75 3.88 -0.75
C SER A 175 -11.98 4.78 0.21
N CYS A 176 -11.89 6.08 -0.10
CA CYS A 176 -11.16 7.04 0.72
C CYS A 176 -11.81 7.24 2.09
N VAL A 177 -13.12 7.52 2.14
CA VAL A 177 -13.80 7.95 3.36
C VAL A 177 -14.15 6.80 4.30
N ARG A 178 -14.62 5.66 3.76
CA ARG A 178 -15.16 4.56 4.59
C ARG A 178 -14.17 3.45 4.88
N ILE A 179 -13.06 3.38 4.15
CA ILE A 179 -12.09 2.29 4.26
C ILE A 179 -10.71 2.84 4.62
N LEU A 180 -10.11 3.64 3.73
CA LEU A 180 -8.74 4.13 3.94
C LEU A 180 -8.64 5.06 5.15
N LEU A 181 -9.46 6.12 5.20
CA LEU A 181 -9.39 7.12 6.26
C LEU A 181 -9.55 6.56 7.69
N PRO A 182 -10.58 5.74 8.01
CA PRO A 182 -10.73 5.23 9.37
C PRO A 182 -9.60 4.27 9.77
N ILE A 183 -9.10 3.44 8.84
CA ILE A 183 -7.97 2.54 9.14
C ILE A 183 -6.71 3.37 9.33
N SER A 184 -6.40 4.31 8.44
CA SER A 184 -5.24 5.20 8.56
C SER A 184 -5.28 6.03 9.84
N LEU A 185 -6.45 6.50 10.28
CA LEU A 185 -6.58 7.21 11.54
C LEU A 185 -6.19 6.33 12.73
N LEU A 186 -6.65 5.08 12.78
CA LEU A 186 -6.29 4.15 13.85
C LEU A 186 -4.79 3.84 13.85
N ILE A 187 -4.20 3.63 12.68
CA ILE A 187 -2.76 3.39 12.55
C ILE A 187 -1.96 4.63 12.99
N ALA A 188 -2.32 5.82 12.51
CA ALA A 188 -1.65 7.07 12.87
C ALA A 188 -1.69 7.32 14.38
N LEU A 189 -2.81 7.03 15.05
CA LEU A 189 -2.91 7.17 16.51
C LEU A 189 -1.92 6.27 17.26
N VAL A 190 -1.74 5.03 16.81
CA VAL A 190 -0.75 4.12 17.39
C VAL A 190 0.67 4.62 17.14
N LEU A 191 0.96 5.10 15.93
CA LEU A 191 2.27 5.67 15.59
C LEU A 191 2.59 6.90 16.45
N VAL A 192 1.65 7.84 16.61
CA VAL A 192 1.81 9.01 17.49
C VAL A 192 2.07 8.57 18.93
N PHE A 193 1.31 7.59 19.43
CA PHE A 193 1.47 7.08 20.79
C PHE A 193 2.85 6.47 21.02
N GLU A 194 3.43 5.82 20.00
CA GLU A 194 4.75 5.20 20.03
C GLU A 194 5.91 6.15 19.68
N GLY A 195 5.63 7.44 19.41
CA GLY A 195 6.65 8.48 19.27
C GLY A 195 6.92 8.97 17.84
N THR A 196 6.11 8.58 16.85
CA THR A 196 6.17 9.20 15.52
C THR A 196 5.66 10.65 15.58
N PRO A 197 6.39 11.62 15.03
CA PRO A 197 6.03 13.03 15.12
C PRO A 197 4.75 13.36 14.35
N MET A 198 3.99 14.29 14.91
CA MET A 198 2.81 14.90 14.29
C MET A 198 2.77 16.39 14.64
N THR A 199 3.71 17.15 14.10
CA THR A 199 3.88 18.61 14.31
C THR A 199 3.98 19.35 12.98
N PHE A 200 3.81 20.68 13.01
CA PHE A 200 4.09 21.57 11.87
C PHE A 200 5.22 22.57 12.18
N GLU A 201 5.91 22.38 13.31
CA GLU A 201 7.13 23.11 13.66
C GLU A 201 8.28 22.69 12.73
N GLY A 202 9.22 23.60 12.51
CA GLY A 202 10.43 23.32 11.71
C GLY A 202 11.39 22.37 12.42
N LYS A 203 12.61 22.25 11.87
CA LYS A 203 13.66 21.44 12.48
C LYS A 203 13.98 21.88 13.90
N ASP A 204 14.13 20.89 14.77
CA ASP A 204 14.57 21.08 16.15
C ASP A 204 16.10 21.17 16.19
N SER A 205 16.62 22.26 16.76
CA SER A 205 18.05 22.44 16.97
C SER A 205 18.48 21.83 18.30
N ILE A 206 19.35 20.81 18.26
CA ILE A 206 19.82 20.08 19.44
C ILE A 206 21.35 20.16 19.49
N THR A 207 21.90 20.52 20.65
CA THR A 207 23.33 20.34 20.91
C THR A 207 23.56 18.93 21.46
N THR A 208 24.34 18.13 20.74
CA THR A 208 24.67 16.76 21.15
C THR A 208 25.50 16.74 22.43
N LEU A 209 25.62 15.55 23.05
CA LEU A 209 26.50 15.35 24.22
C LEU A 209 27.98 15.65 23.92
N GLN A 210 28.38 15.64 22.65
CA GLN A 210 29.74 16.00 22.20
C GLN A 210 29.91 17.52 21.98
N GLY A 211 28.81 18.29 22.03
CA GLY A 211 28.81 19.74 21.82
C GLY A 211 28.47 20.16 20.39
N ASP A 212 28.29 19.21 19.45
CA ASP A 212 27.96 19.54 18.07
C ASP A 212 26.48 19.92 17.91
N PRO A 213 26.16 21.03 17.22
CA PRO A 213 24.78 21.35 16.87
C PRO A 213 24.29 20.45 15.73
N ILE A 214 23.11 19.87 15.90
CA ILE A 214 22.41 19.10 14.87
C ILE A 214 20.97 19.59 14.72
N GLU A 215 20.44 19.48 13.50
CA GLU A 215 19.05 19.82 13.18
C GLU A 215 18.27 18.52 12.96
N VAL A 216 17.17 18.36 13.68
CA VAL A 216 16.35 17.16 13.65
C VAL A 216 15.02 17.47 12.98
N SER A 217 14.77 16.83 11.84
CA SER A 217 13.55 17.03 11.08
C SER A 217 12.36 16.32 11.73
N GLY A 218 11.31 17.08 12.02
CA GLY A 218 10.02 16.58 12.47
C GLY A 218 8.98 16.55 11.35
N GLY A 219 7.80 17.14 11.60
CA GLY A 219 6.70 17.26 10.64
C GLY A 219 5.50 16.35 10.92
N PRO A 220 4.45 16.40 10.09
CA PRO A 220 3.20 15.65 10.27
C PRO A 220 3.33 14.20 9.79
N ALA A 221 4.36 13.49 10.25
CA ALA A 221 4.76 12.19 9.71
C ALA A 221 3.73 11.10 9.99
N ALA A 222 3.14 11.03 11.20
CA ALA A 222 2.25 9.92 11.59
C ALA A 222 1.07 9.71 10.63
N ALA A 223 0.43 10.80 10.20
CA ALA A 223 -0.69 10.74 9.26
C ALA A 223 -0.24 10.24 7.87
N PHE A 224 0.93 10.71 7.41
CA PHE A 224 1.52 10.31 6.13
C PHE A 224 1.90 8.82 6.11
N ILE A 225 2.60 8.36 7.15
CA ILE A 225 3.05 6.98 7.33
C ILE A 225 1.86 6.02 7.41
N ALA A 226 0.76 6.43 8.04
CA ALA A 226 -0.41 5.57 8.13
C ALA A 226 -1.01 5.25 6.75
N ILE A 227 -1.31 6.28 5.94
CA ILE A 227 -1.86 6.03 4.60
C ILE A 227 -0.85 5.42 3.64
N LYS A 228 0.46 5.70 3.80
CA LYS A 228 1.46 5.05 2.92
C LYS A 228 1.39 3.53 3.01
N HIS A 229 1.12 2.99 4.20
CA HIS A 229 1.01 1.55 4.43
C HIS A 229 -0.39 1.02 4.13
N VAL A 230 -1.44 1.67 4.63
CA VAL A 230 -2.84 1.24 4.42
C VAL A 230 -3.19 1.24 2.93
N GLY A 231 -2.75 2.25 2.18
CA GLY A 231 -2.95 2.35 0.73
C GLY A 231 -1.91 1.63 -0.11
N THR A 232 -1.02 0.84 0.50
CA THR A 232 0.08 0.13 -0.19
C THR A 232 0.85 1.04 -1.16
N ASN A 233 1.19 2.25 -0.71
CA ASN A 233 1.88 3.27 -1.49
C ASN A 233 3.39 3.27 -1.26
N GLY A 234 3.81 3.17 0.01
CA GLY A 234 5.21 3.02 0.43
C GLY A 234 6.14 4.22 0.38
N GLY A 235 5.73 5.37 -0.15
CA GLY A 235 6.55 6.59 -0.09
C GLY A 235 6.81 7.03 1.35
N GLY A 236 8.07 7.22 1.72
CA GLY A 236 8.51 7.62 3.07
C GLY A 236 8.39 9.12 3.30
N PHE A 237 8.13 9.51 4.54
CA PHE A 237 8.18 10.93 4.92
C PHE A 237 9.63 11.42 5.01
N PHE A 238 10.55 10.53 5.42
CA PHE A 238 11.98 10.73 5.50
C PHE A 238 12.71 9.85 4.46
N GLY A 239 13.95 10.20 4.12
CA GLY A 239 14.73 9.49 3.08
C GLY A 239 14.98 8.01 3.38
N ALA A 240 15.20 7.67 4.65
CA ALA A 240 15.38 6.28 5.09
C ALA A 240 14.05 5.48 5.18
N ASN A 241 12.91 6.10 4.85
CA ASN A 241 11.59 5.47 4.84
C ASN A 241 11.30 4.79 6.19
N SER A 242 10.82 3.54 6.19
CA SER A 242 10.39 2.81 7.38
C SER A 242 11.56 2.27 8.21
N ALA A 243 12.81 2.55 7.80
CA ALA A 243 13.99 2.35 8.64
C ALA A 243 14.24 3.56 9.54
N HIS A 244 13.68 4.74 9.21
CA HIS A 244 13.84 5.94 10.00
C HIS A 244 13.15 5.81 11.36
N PRO A 245 13.80 6.15 12.50
CA PRO A 245 13.22 6.01 13.83
C PRO A 245 11.92 6.78 14.04
N PHE A 246 11.74 7.92 13.37
CA PHE A 246 10.47 8.64 13.43
C PHE A 246 9.37 7.99 12.59
N GLU A 247 9.68 7.22 11.55
CA GLU A 247 8.63 6.49 10.83
C GLU A 247 8.23 5.22 11.55
N ASN A 248 9.23 4.48 12.05
CA ASN A 248 9.04 3.20 12.71
C ASN A 248 9.86 3.14 14.03
N PRO A 249 9.34 3.76 15.12
CA PRO A 249 10.04 3.90 16.39
C PRO A 249 10.36 2.58 17.10
N SER A 250 9.48 1.58 17.01
CA SER A 250 9.53 0.37 17.84
C SER A 250 9.17 -0.89 17.07
N TYR A 251 9.42 -2.06 17.67
CA TYR A 251 8.96 -3.31 17.07
C TYR A 251 7.42 -3.38 17.00
N LEU A 252 6.71 -2.70 17.91
CA LEU A 252 5.25 -2.61 17.89
C LEU A 252 4.77 -1.81 16.68
N THR A 253 5.38 -0.65 16.38
CA THR A 253 5.05 0.12 15.17
C THR A 253 5.34 -0.69 13.91
N ASN A 254 6.45 -1.43 13.88
CA ASN A 254 6.77 -2.32 12.76
C ASN A 254 5.69 -3.39 12.53
N MET A 255 5.15 -3.98 13.61
CA MET A 255 4.02 -4.91 13.51
C MET A 255 2.75 -4.20 13.00
N VAL A 256 2.45 -3.02 13.51
CA VAL A 256 1.26 -2.23 13.13
C VAL A 256 1.31 -1.83 11.65
N GLU A 257 2.48 -1.39 11.16
CA GLU A 257 2.71 -1.06 9.76
C GLU A 257 2.61 -2.30 8.86
N MET A 258 3.12 -3.45 9.29
CA MET A 258 2.93 -4.72 8.58
C MET A 258 1.46 -5.11 8.47
N PHE A 259 0.70 -4.96 9.56
CA PHE A 259 -0.75 -5.16 9.52
C PHE A 259 -1.42 -4.21 8.51
N ALA A 260 -1.04 -2.92 8.52
CA ALA A 260 -1.59 -1.92 7.61
C ALA A 260 -1.35 -2.28 6.14
N GLN A 261 -0.17 -2.79 5.78
CA GLN A 261 0.14 -3.26 4.43
C GLN A 261 -0.69 -4.49 4.02
N LEU A 262 -0.91 -5.43 4.94
CA LEU A 262 -1.55 -6.72 4.65
C LEU A 262 -3.08 -6.65 4.60
N VAL A 263 -3.70 -5.83 5.46
CA VAL A 263 -5.11 -5.99 5.82
C VAL A 263 -6.06 -5.73 4.64
N ILE A 264 -5.84 -4.69 3.83
CA ILE A 264 -6.73 -4.37 2.70
C ILE A 264 -6.50 -5.31 1.50
N PRO A 265 -5.26 -5.56 1.03
CA PRO A 265 -5.02 -6.54 -0.04
C PRO A 265 -5.67 -7.90 0.21
N ILE A 266 -5.50 -8.43 1.42
CA ILE A 266 -6.13 -9.71 1.82
C ILE A 266 -7.65 -9.56 1.89
N ALA A 267 -8.16 -8.45 2.46
CA ALA A 267 -9.59 -8.21 2.55
C ALA A 267 -10.26 -8.10 1.18
N MET A 268 -9.58 -7.55 0.17
CA MET A 268 -10.08 -7.41 -1.20
C MET A 268 -10.30 -8.77 -1.87
N ILE A 269 -9.47 -9.78 -1.57
CA ILE A 269 -9.68 -11.16 -2.04
C ILE A 269 -10.97 -11.74 -1.47
N PHE A 270 -11.20 -11.55 -0.17
CA PHE A 270 -12.45 -11.99 0.45
C PHE A 270 -13.65 -11.17 -0.02
N ALA A 271 -13.48 -9.86 -0.20
CA ALA A 271 -14.51 -8.96 -0.73
C ALA A 271 -14.97 -9.42 -2.12
N PHE A 272 -14.05 -9.82 -3.01
CA PHE A 272 -14.39 -10.42 -4.30
C PHE A 272 -15.34 -11.63 -4.15
N GLY A 273 -15.02 -12.57 -3.25
CA GLY A 273 -15.83 -13.76 -3.02
C GLY A 273 -17.20 -13.47 -2.38
N TYR A 274 -17.28 -12.47 -1.50
CA TYR A 274 -18.55 -12.04 -0.92
C TYR A 274 -19.41 -11.26 -1.94
N PHE A 275 -18.78 -10.42 -2.75
CA PHE A 275 -19.44 -9.58 -3.73
C PHE A 275 -20.02 -10.39 -4.89
N THR A 276 -19.27 -11.41 -5.36
CA THR A 276 -19.71 -12.32 -6.44
C THR A 276 -20.51 -13.54 -5.95
N GLY A 277 -20.68 -13.70 -4.63
CA GLY A 277 -21.29 -14.90 -4.04
C GLY A 277 -20.41 -16.16 -4.10
N ARG A 278 -19.19 -16.10 -4.64
CA ARG A 278 -18.29 -17.25 -4.86
C ARG A 278 -17.23 -17.39 -3.76
N LYS A 279 -17.66 -17.60 -2.51
CA LYS A 279 -16.76 -17.73 -1.33
C LYS A 279 -15.71 -18.84 -1.45
N ARG A 280 -16.01 -19.94 -2.16
CA ARG A 280 -15.04 -21.03 -2.37
C ARG A 280 -13.90 -20.59 -3.29
N LEU A 281 -14.22 -19.83 -4.35
CA LEU A 281 -13.23 -19.30 -5.28
C LEU A 281 -12.28 -18.32 -4.58
N SER A 282 -12.80 -17.37 -3.79
CA SER A 282 -11.94 -16.44 -3.05
C SER A 282 -11.01 -17.14 -2.06
N ARG A 283 -11.47 -18.20 -1.39
CA ARG A 283 -10.63 -19.00 -0.48
C ARG A 283 -9.53 -19.76 -1.25
N MET A 284 -9.84 -20.26 -2.44
CA MET A 284 -8.85 -20.88 -3.32
C MET A 284 -7.80 -19.86 -3.78
N ILE A 285 -8.23 -18.68 -4.24
CA ILE A 285 -7.34 -17.57 -4.64
C ILE A 285 -6.41 -17.20 -3.47
N PHE A 286 -6.98 -16.97 -2.29
CA PHE A 286 -6.22 -16.69 -1.08
C PHE A 286 -5.19 -17.80 -0.79
N GLY A 287 -5.60 -19.08 -0.88
CA GLY A 287 -4.71 -20.22 -0.67
C GLY A 287 -3.52 -20.24 -1.65
N VAL A 288 -3.77 -20.06 -2.94
CA VAL A 288 -2.71 -20.02 -3.97
C VAL A 288 -1.75 -18.87 -3.73
N MET A 289 -2.28 -17.66 -3.48
CA MET A 289 -1.46 -16.49 -3.15
C MET A 289 -0.63 -16.70 -1.87
N THR A 290 -1.22 -17.30 -0.84
CA THR A 290 -0.53 -17.59 0.42
C THR A 290 0.60 -18.59 0.23
N VAL A 291 0.39 -19.65 -0.55
CA VAL A 291 1.43 -20.64 -0.84
C VAL A 291 2.59 -19.99 -1.60
N GLY A 292 2.30 -19.19 -2.64
CA GLY A 292 3.33 -18.43 -3.38
C GLY A 292 4.10 -17.47 -2.47
N PHE A 293 3.40 -16.73 -1.62
CA PHE A 293 3.99 -15.87 -0.59
C PHE A 293 4.93 -16.64 0.35
N LEU A 294 4.49 -17.79 0.86
CA LEU A 294 5.29 -18.60 1.79
C LEU A 294 6.57 -19.15 1.14
N PHE A 295 6.52 -19.51 -0.15
CA PHE A 295 7.70 -19.94 -0.90
C PHE A 295 8.77 -18.85 -1.03
N LEU A 296 8.40 -17.57 -0.91
CA LEU A 296 9.36 -16.47 -0.94
C LEU A 296 9.77 -16.04 0.46
N VAL A 297 8.82 -15.91 1.39
CA VAL A 297 9.07 -15.29 2.71
C VAL A 297 9.82 -16.21 3.68
N VAL A 298 9.53 -17.51 3.69
CA VAL A 298 10.19 -18.47 4.59
C VAL A 298 11.68 -18.57 4.30
N PRO A 299 12.13 -18.80 3.04
CA PRO A 299 13.57 -18.82 2.77
C PRO A 299 14.20 -17.46 3.05
N ASN A 300 13.52 -16.33 2.78
CA ASN A 300 14.06 -15.00 3.09
C ASN A 300 14.40 -14.84 4.57
N ILE A 301 13.45 -15.16 5.45
CA ILE A 301 13.66 -15.08 6.89
C ILE A 301 14.84 -15.96 7.30
N ILE A 302 14.89 -17.20 6.82
CA ILE A 302 15.97 -18.15 7.17
C ILE A 302 17.33 -17.64 6.68
N MET A 303 17.41 -17.09 5.46
CA MET A 303 18.67 -16.61 4.88
C MET A 303 19.18 -15.37 5.59
N GLU A 304 18.32 -14.38 5.86
CA GLU A 304 18.71 -13.19 6.61
C GLU A 304 19.10 -13.53 8.06
N MET A 305 18.41 -14.48 8.71
CA MET A 305 18.74 -14.92 10.07
C MET A 305 20.09 -15.65 10.15
N LYS A 306 20.52 -16.34 9.10
CA LYS A 306 21.80 -17.07 9.10
C LYS A 306 23.03 -16.17 9.01
N GLY A 307 22.84 -14.90 8.63
CA GLY A 307 23.94 -13.95 8.49
C GLY A 307 24.76 -14.17 7.22
N ASN A 308 25.78 -13.33 7.06
CA ASN A 308 26.68 -13.37 5.92
C ASN A 308 27.87 -14.30 6.23
N PRO A 309 28.04 -15.43 5.50
CA PRO A 309 29.15 -16.35 5.72
C PRO A 309 30.54 -15.70 5.60
N ALA A 310 30.69 -14.68 4.74
CA ALA A 310 31.94 -13.96 4.57
C ALA A 310 32.28 -13.13 5.82
N ILE A 311 31.27 -12.54 6.48
CA ILE A 311 31.46 -11.82 7.75
C ILE A 311 31.81 -12.80 8.87
N SER A 312 31.12 -13.94 8.93
CA SER A 312 31.43 -14.99 9.92
C SER A 312 32.85 -15.54 9.73
N ALA A 313 33.34 -15.66 8.50
CA ALA A 313 34.71 -16.10 8.21
C ALA A 313 35.79 -15.11 8.69
N MET A 314 35.44 -13.83 8.89
CA MET A 314 36.34 -12.84 9.51
C MET A 314 36.41 -12.98 11.04
N GLY A 315 35.68 -13.92 11.64
CA GLY A 315 35.61 -14.11 13.10
C GLY A 315 34.70 -13.10 13.81
N ILE A 316 33.87 -12.36 13.05
CA ILE A 316 32.89 -11.39 13.59
C ILE A 316 31.62 -12.16 14.01
N ASP A 317 31.07 -11.80 15.17
CA ASP A 317 29.80 -12.37 15.63
C ASP A 317 28.63 -11.95 14.73
N ASN A 318 27.97 -12.96 14.17
CA ASN A 318 26.79 -12.82 13.30
C ASN A 318 25.55 -13.46 13.91
N SER A 319 25.52 -13.63 15.24
CA SER A 319 24.40 -14.22 15.98
C SER A 319 23.05 -13.50 15.75
N LEU A 320 23.09 -12.21 15.40
CA LEU A 320 21.91 -11.40 15.08
C LEU A 320 21.44 -11.52 13.61
N GLY A 321 22.16 -12.28 12.77
CA GLY A 321 21.87 -12.43 11.34
C GLY A 321 22.57 -11.40 10.46
N ALA A 322 22.07 -11.19 9.25
CA ALA A 322 22.66 -10.31 8.23
C ALA A 322 22.25 -8.86 8.50
N MET A 323 22.98 -8.22 9.42
CA MET A 323 22.63 -6.89 9.95
C MET A 323 23.01 -5.71 9.04
N GLU A 324 23.76 -5.93 7.96
CA GLU A 324 24.04 -4.88 6.97
C GLU A 324 22.72 -4.37 6.35
N GLY A 325 22.54 -3.05 6.37
CA GLY A 325 21.30 -2.38 5.97
C GLY A 325 20.07 -2.67 6.84
N LYS A 326 20.21 -3.20 8.06
CA LYS A 326 19.09 -3.52 8.97
C LYS A 326 19.12 -2.69 10.25
N GLU A 327 17.95 -2.46 10.81
CA GLU A 327 17.80 -1.77 12.09
C GLU A 327 17.78 -2.74 13.27
N THR A 328 18.54 -2.42 14.32
CA THR A 328 18.59 -3.19 15.57
C THR A 328 17.24 -3.26 16.29
N ARG A 329 16.40 -2.23 16.13
CA ARG A 329 15.03 -2.15 16.66
C ARG A 329 14.09 -3.21 16.08
N ILE A 330 14.41 -3.72 14.89
CA ILE A 330 13.55 -4.60 14.09
C ILE A 330 14.12 -6.02 14.03
N GLY A 331 15.42 -6.14 13.73
CA GLY A 331 16.12 -7.42 13.62
C GLY A 331 15.99 -8.10 12.25
N ALA A 332 16.92 -9.02 11.97
CA ALA A 332 17.06 -9.65 10.66
C ALA A 332 15.83 -10.46 10.23
N ALA A 333 15.14 -11.14 11.17
CA ALA A 333 13.97 -11.95 10.83
C ALA A 333 12.80 -11.09 10.37
N ALA A 334 12.49 -10.02 11.10
CA ALA A 334 11.39 -9.12 10.77
C ALA A 334 11.68 -8.27 9.53
N SER A 335 12.93 -7.86 9.31
CA SER A 335 13.34 -7.25 8.03
C SER A 335 13.24 -8.21 6.85
N GLY A 336 13.62 -9.49 7.04
CA GLY A 336 13.46 -10.53 6.04
C GLY A 336 11.99 -10.74 5.65
N PHE A 337 11.08 -10.77 6.63
CA PHE A 337 9.63 -10.82 6.41
C PHE A 337 9.10 -9.57 5.70
N TRP A 338 9.44 -8.38 6.20
CA TRP A 338 9.01 -7.09 5.65
C TRP A 338 9.40 -6.96 4.18
N SER A 339 10.65 -7.31 3.84
CA SER A 339 11.17 -7.17 2.47
C SER A 339 10.37 -7.97 1.45
N ILE A 340 9.84 -9.14 1.82
CA ILE A 340 8.92 -9.87 0.96
C ILE A 340 7.54 -9.21 0.99
N VAL A 341 6.92 -8.99 2.15
CA VAL A 341 5.58 -8.36 2.23
C VAL A 341 5.48 -7.09 1.37
N THR A 342 6.43 -6.16 1.52
CA THR A 342 6.42 -4.89 0.80
C THR A 342 6.59 -5.05 -0.72
N THR A 343 7.31 -6.09 -1.18
CA THR A 343 7.56 -6.35 -2.61
C THR A 343 6.45 -7.15 -3.28
N VAL A 344 5.79 -8.07 -2.58
CA VAL A 344 4.65 -8.82 -3.16
C VAL A 344 3.34 -8.04 -3.11
N ILE A 345 3.16 -7.20 -2.10
CA ILE A 345 1.99 -6.31 -2.00
C ILE A 345 2.19 -5.02 -2.81
N SER A 346 3.37 -4.83 -3.41
CA SER A 346 3.69 -3.60 -4.14
C SER A 346 3.51 -2.35 -3.27
N THR A 347 3.81 -2.45 -1.96
CA THR A 347 3.83 -1.27 -1.09
C THR A 347 5.06 -0.45 -1.40
N GLY A 348 6.26 -1.04 -1.43
CA GLY A 348 7.50 -0.31 -1.70
C GLY A 348 8.09 0.43 -0.50
N SER A 349 7.49 0.36 0.68
CA SER A 349 8.11 0.86 1.93
C SER A 349 9.27 -0.02 2.35
N VAL A 350 10.39 0.58 2.75
CA VAL A 350 11.64 -0.12 3.08
C VAL A 350 12.00 0.12 4.54
N ASN A 351 12.03 -0.93 5.36
CA ASN A 351 12.51 -0.87 6.76
C ASN A 351 13.96 -1.36 6.92
N ALA A 352 14.54 -1.81 5.82
CA ALA A 352 15.85 -2.42 5.72
C ALA A 352 16.32 -2.34 4.26
N MET A 353 17.52 -1.85 4.02
CA MET A 353 18.01 -1.61 2.66
C MET A 353 18.12 -2.93 1.89
N HIS A 354 17.29 -3.07 0.85
CA HIS A 354 17.21 -4.29 0.03
C HIS A 354 18.53 -4.60 -0.69
N ASP A 355 19.28 -3.57 -1.07
CA ASP A 355 20.58 -3.72 -1.73
C ASP A 355 21.63 -4.41 -0.82
N SER A 356 21.44 -4.32 0.50
CA SER A 356 22.26 -4.97 1.52
C SER A 356 21.78 -6.36 1.94
N THR A 357 20.74 -6.90 1.30
CA THR A 357 20.20 -8.23 1.66
C THR A 357 21.03 -9.36 1.09
N MET A 358 20.90 -10.57 1.65
CA MET A 358 21.62 -11.73 1.12
C MET A 358 21.24 -11.96 -0.36
N PRO A 359 22.15 -12.46 -1.22
CA PRO A 359 21.90 -12.51 -2.68
C PRO A 359 20.61 -13.23 -3.08
N LEU A 360 20.32 -14.37 -2.45
CA LEU A 360 19.09 -15.12 -2.69
C LEU A 360 17.86 -14.43 -2.08
N SER A 361 18.04 -13.63 -1.03
CA SER A 361 16.96 -12.81 -0.49
C SER A 361 16.57 -11.68 -1.45
N GLY A 362 17.56 -10.99 -2.02
CA GLY A 362 17.35 -9.99 -3.08
C GLY A 362 16.72 -10.60 -4.33
N MET A 363 17.14 -11.81 -4.73
CA MET A 363 16.46 -12.56 -5.81
C MET A 363 14.98 -12.81 -5.50
N ASN A 364 14.64 -13.24 -4.29
CA ASN A 364 13.24 -13.47 -3.89
C ASN A 364 12.41 -12.19 -3.88
N GLN A 365 12.99 -11.05 -3.47
CA GLN A 365 12.36 -9.74 -3.53
C GLN A 365 12.07 -9.30 -4.98
N LEU A 366 13.01 -9.52 -5.89
CA LEU A 366 12.80 -9.26 -7.32
C LEU A 366 11.73 -10.19 -7.91
N LEU A 367 11.74 -11.47 -7.56
CA LEU A 367 10.69 -12.42 -7.96
C LEU A 367 9.31 -12.02 -7.42
N ALA A 368 9.25 -11.56 -6.17
CA ALA A 368 8.03 -11.05 -5.55
C ALA A 368 7.43 -9.89 -6.37
N MET A 369 8.25 -8.91 -6.74
CA MET A 369 7.84 -7.77 -7.58
C MET A 369 7.46 -8.19 -9.00
N MET A 370 8.28 -9.01 -9.66
CA MET A 370 8.05 -9.41 -11.05
C MET A 370 6.82 -10.32 -11.22
N ALA A 371 6.55 -11.18 -10.23
CA ALA A 371 5.37 -12.03 -10.26
C ALA A 371 4.07 -11.24 -10.08
N ASN A 372 4.09 -10.15 -9.28
CA ASN A 372 2.97 -9.22 -9.04
C ASN A 372 1.58 -9.91 -8.89
N SER A 373 1.55 -11.04 -8.18
CA SER A 373 0.39 -11.93 -8.14
C SER A 373 0.09 -12.52 -6.76
N PHE A 374 1.00 -12.41 -5.78
CA PHE A 374 0.72 -12.89 -4.42
C PHE A 374 0.22 -11.73 -3.58
N TYR A 375 -1.11 -11.68 -3.39
CA TYR A 375 -1.88 -10.57 -2.81
C TYR A 375 -1.90 -9.30 -3.69
N GLY A 376 -0.72 -8.73 -3.99
CA GLY A 376 -0.55 -7.49 -4.76
C GLY A 376 -1.09 -6.23 -4.06
N GLY A 377 -1.03 -5.10 -4.75
CA GLY A 377 -1.44 -3.79 -4.21
C GLY A 377 -2.93 -3.63 -3.97
N VAL A 378 -3.30 -2.59 -3.24
CA VAL A 378 -4.67 -2.27 -2.85
C VAL A 378 -5.62 -2.20 -4.06
N GLY A 379 -6.50 -3.20 -4.17
CA GLY A 379 -7.42 -3.37 -5.30
C GLY A 379 -6.77 -3.92 -6.58
N VAL A 380 -5.60 -3.42 -6.99
CA VAL A 380 -4.97 -3.84 -8.27
C VAL A 380 -4.39 -5.25 -8.20
N GLY A 381 -3.96 -5.74 -7.03
CA GLY A 381 -3.40 -7.08 -6.87
C GLY A 381 -4.36 -8.20 -7.27
N ILE A 382 -5.63 -8.10 -6.85
CA ILE A 382 -6.67 -9.04 -7.29
C ILE A 382 -7.00 -8.89 -8.77
N LEU A 383 -6.92 -7.68 -9.35
CA LEU A 383 -7.09 -7.47 -10.78
C LEU A 383 -6.01 -8.20 -11.59
N ASN A 384 -4.74 -8.05 -11.19
CA ASN A 384 -3.62 -8.75 -11.82
C ASN A 384 -3.80 -10.27 -11.70
N PHE A 385 -4.21 -10.76 -10.54
CA PHE A 385 -4.44 -12.18 -10.35
C PHE A 385 -5.59 -12.72 -11.22
N LEU A 386 -6.65 -11.93 -11.45
CA LEU A 386 -7.72 -12.31 -12.38
C LEU A 386 -7.20 -12.49 -13.82
N ILE A 387 -6.21 -11.72 -14.25
CA ILE A 387 -5.54 -11.93 -15.56
C ILE A 387 -4.90 -13.32 -15.59
N PHE A 388 -4.15 -13.71 -14.54
CA PHE A 388 -3.56 -15.04 -14.43
C PHE A 388 -4.61 -16.16 -14.38
N ILE A 389 -5.74 -15.94 -13.71
CA ILE A 389 -6.85 -16.92 -13.71
C ILE A 389 -7.43 -17.08 -15.11
N VAL A 390 -7.67 -15.98 -15.82
CA VAL A 390 -8.18 -16.01 -17.20
C VAL A 390 -7.23 -16.79 -18.10
N LEU A 391 -5.92 -16.54 -18.01
CA LEU A 391 -4.90 -17.29 -18.74
C LEU A 391 -4.87 -18.77 -18.36
N ALA A 392 -4.93 -19.09 -17.07
CA ALA A 392 -4.94 -20.47 -16.59
C ALA A 392 -6.18 -21.25 -17.09
N VAL A 393 -7.35 -20.63 -17.05
CA VAL A 393 -8.61 -21.20 -17.57
C VAL A 393 -8.54 -21.37 -19.08
N PHE A 394 -7.97 -20.39 -19.80
CA PHE A 394 -7.76 -20.47 -21.24
C PHE A 394 -6.88 -21.66 -21.63
N ILE A 395 -5.71 -21.80 -21.01
CA ILE A 395 -4.78 -22.92 -21.24
C ILE A 395 -5.46 -24.25 -20.87
N SER A 396 -6.15 -24.32 -19.74
CA SER A 396 -6.86 -25.53 -19.30
C SER A 396 -7.95 -25.95 -20.28
N GLY A 397 -8.73 -25.00 -20.80
CA GLY A 397 -9.76 -25.26 -21.82
C GLY A 397 -9.15 -25.78 -23.10
N LEU A 398 -8.06 -25.17 -23.57
CA LEU A 398 -7.32 -25.58 -24.76
C LEU A 398 -6.77 -27.02 -24.61
N MET A 399 -6.20 -27.36 -23.46
CA MET A 399 -5.65 -28.70 -23.18
C MET A 399 -6.71 -29.80 -23.20
N ILE A 400 -7.97 -29.49 -22.86
CA ILE A 400 -9.09 -30.44 -22.82
C ILE A 400 -9.94 -30.36 -24.12
N GLY A 401 -9.60 -29.45 -25.05
CA GLY A 401 -10.34 -29.24 -26.30
C GLY A 401 -11.74 -28.64 -26.09
N ARG A 402 -11.96 -27.89 -25.01
CA ARG A 402 -13.24 -27.22 -24.70
C ARG A 402 -13.07 -25.70 -24.73
N THR A 403 -14.17 -24.99 -25.02
CA THR A 403 -14.20 -23.52 -24.92
C THR A 403 -13.88 -23.10 -23.48
N PRO A 404 -12.89 -22.22 -23.26
CA PRO A 404 -12.58 -21.73 -21.93
C PRO A 404 -13.75 -20.97 -21.31
N GLU A 405 -14.04 -21.26 -20.04
CA GLU A 405 -15.16 -20.68 -19.32
C GLU A 405 -14.74 -20.36 -17.88
N PHE A 406 -14.94 -19.10 -17.47
CA PHE A 406 -14.69 -18.66 -16.11
C PHE A 406 -15.97 -18.07 -15.52
N LEU A 407 -16.42 -18.61 -14.38
CA LEU A 407 -17.63 -18.19 -13.68
C LEU A 407 -18.91 -18.18 -14.53
N GLY A 408 -19.08 -19.17 -15.42
CA GLY A 408 -20.25 -19.21 -16.31
C GLY A 408 -20.10 -18.34 -17.57
N LYS A 409 -19.01 -17.60 -17.69
CA LYS A 409 -18.75 -16.67 -18.81
C LYS A 409 -17.69 -17.26 -19.72
N LYS A 410 -18.04 -17.44 -20.99
CA LYS A 410 -17.10 -17.88 -22.03
C LYS A 410 -16.05 -16.80 -22.24
N ILE A 411 -14.80 -17.22 -22.36
CA ILE A 411 -13.68 -16.35 -22.69
C ILE A 411 -13.52 -16.39 -24.21
N GLU A 412 -13.95 -15.32 -24.86
CA GLU A 412 -13.84 -15.14 -26.30
C GLU A 412 -12.50 -14.49 -26.65
N ALA A 413 -12.21 -14.36 -27.95
CA ALA A 413 -10.97 -13.74 -28.41
C ALA A 413 -10.84 -12.24 -28.07
N ARG A 414 -11.90 -11.60 -27.54
CA ARG A 414 -11.98 -10.17 -27.27
C ARG A 414 -12.38 -9.86 -25.84
#